data_AF-A0A377WT85-F1
#
_entry.id   AF-A0A377WT85-F1
#
_cell.length_a   1.000
_cell.length_b   1.000
_cell.length_c   1.000
_cell.angle_alpha   90.00
_cell.angle_beta   90.00
_cell.angle_gamma   90.00
#
_symmetry.space_group_name_H-M   'P 1'
#
loop_
_entity.id
_entity.type
_entity.pdbx_description
1 polymer ?
#
loop_
_entity_poly.entity_id
_entity_poly.type
_entity_poly.pdbx_seq_one_letter_code
_entity_poly.pdbx_strand_id
1 'polypeptide(L)'
;MNSSNHNMSAVIIDDHPFARLALKTVLENQNIVVTGEAADDFHAIQLVDRLQPDIVIVDVMLIESSGIDVVTKLRQKHYAGSIVMVSGEKPNFLS
;
A
#
# COMPACT_ATOMS: atom_id res chain seq x y z
N MET A 1 -29.63 -5.30 14.74
CA MET A 1 -28.37 -4.55 14.81
C MET A 1 -27.72 -4.68 13.45
N ASN A 2 -27.70 -3.60 12.66
CA ASN A 2 -27.10 -3.63 11.33
C ASN A 2 -25.59 -3.79 11.49
N SER A 3 -25.09 -5.00 11.26
CA SER A 3 -23.68 -5.19 10.94
C SER A 3 -23.44 -4.50 9.61
N SER A 4 -22.96 -3.27 9.64
CA SER A 4 -22.37 -2.64 8.47
C SER A 4 -21.23 -3.54 8.01
N ASN A 5 -21.44 -4.29 6.92
CA ASN A 5 -20.39 -5.02 6.22
C ASN A 5 -19.41 -3.97 5.68
N HIS A 6 -18.47 -3.55 6.51
CA HIS A 6 -17.34 -2.76 6.04
C HIS A 6 -16.38 -3.74 5.38
N ASN A 7 -16.36 -3.75 4.05
CA ASN A 7 -15.32 -4.47 3.33
C ASN A 7 -14.00 -3.79 3.66
N MET A 8 -13.07 -4.56 4.20
CA MET A 8 -11.74 -4.09 4.54
C MET A 8 -11.08 -3.48 3.30
N SER A 9 -10.48 -2.31 3.46
CA SER A 9 -9.92 -1.51 2.38
C SER A 9 -8.40 -1.43 2.48
N ALA A 10 -7.74 -1.45 1.33
CA ALA A 10 -6.28 -1.36 1.24
C ALA A 10 -5.82 -0.30 0.23
N VAL A 11 -4.64 0.26 0.50
CA VAL A 11 -3.83 1.02 -0.47
C VAL A 11 -2.50 0.31 -0.65
N ILE A 12 -2.03 0.20 -1.89
CA ILE A 12 -0.73 -0.41 -2.24
C ILE A 12 0.23 0.69 -2.70
N ILE A 13 1.43 0.71 -2.13
CA ILE A 13 2.51 1.65 -2.45
C ILE A 13 3.72 0.83 -2.90
N ASP A 14 3.94 0.76 -4.20
CA ASP A 14 5.02 -0.03 -4.82
C ASP A 14 5.25 0.53 -6.23
N ASP A 15 6.50 0.72 -6.64
CA ASP A 15 6.88 1.22 -7.96
C ASP A 15 6.80 0.14 -9.07
N HIS A 16 6.65 -1.14 -8.74
CA HIS A 16 6.56 -2.26 -9.70
C HIS A 16 5.13 -2.60 -10.06
N PRO A 17 4.73 -2.44 -11.34
CA PRO A 17 3.38 -2.80 -11.79
C PRO A 17 3.03 -4.26 -11.55
N PHE A 18 3.97 -5.19 -11.72
CA PHE A 18 3.73 -6.62 -11.53
C PHE A 18 3.52 -6.99 -10.06
N ALA A 19 4.31 -6.41 -9.15
CA ALA A 19 4.14 -6.65 -7.72
C ALA A 19 2.80 -6.09 -7.22
N ARG A 20 2.42 -4.87 -7.66
CA ARG A 20 1.08 -4.31 -7.39
C ARG A 20 -0.04 -5.22 -7.86
N LEU A 21 0.03 -5.72 -9.09
CA LEU A 21 -0.98 -6.63 -9.64
C LEU A 21 -1.08 -7.92 -8.82
N ALA A 22 0.05 -8.51 -8.44
CA ALA A 22 0.08 -9.73 -7.62
C ALA A 22 -0.52 -9.49 -6.22
N LEU A 23 -0.11 -8.41 -5.55
CA LEU A 23 -0.61 -8.02 -4.22
C LEU A 23 -2.12 -7.75 -4.27
N LYS A 24 -2.58 -6.99 -5.26
CA LYS A 24 -4.01 -6.71 -5.47
C LYS A 24 -4.82 -7.99 -5.65
N THR A 25 -4.34 -8.91 -6.50
CA THR A 25 -4.99 -10.20 -6.72
C THR A 25 -5.10 -11.01 -5.41
N VAL A 26 -4.04 -11.04 -4.59
CA VAL A 26 -4.06 -11.74 -3.30
C VAL A 26 -5.07 -11.10 -2.34
N LEU A 27 -5.08 -9.76 -2.24
CA LEU A 27 -5.99 -9.03 -1.36
C LEU A 27 -7.45 -9.19 -1.75
N GLU A 28 -7.77 -9.04 -3.04
CA GLU A 28 -9.13 -9.18 -3.55
C GLU A 28 -9.68 -10.60 -3.34
N ASN A 29 -8.83 -11.63 -3.47
CA ASN A 29 -9.17 -13.01 -3.13
C ASN A 29 -9.48 -13.22 -1.63
N GLN A 30 -9.04 -12.30 -0.76
CA GLN A 30 -9.38 -12.27 0.67
C GLN A 30 -10.53 -11.30 0.99
N ASN A 31 -11.26 -10.83 -0.03
CA ASN A 31 -12.33 -9.82 0.09
C ASN A 31 -11.84 -8.47 0.64
N ILE A 32 -10.56 -8.15 0.47
CA ILE A 32 -9.99 -6.83 0.78
C ILE A 32 -10.01 -5.99 -0.50
N VAL A 33 -10.66 -4.83 -0.45
CA VAL A 33 -10.82 -3.94 -1.61
C VAL A 33 -9.61 -3.02 -1.73
N VAL A 34 -8.86 -3.11 -2.83
CA VAL A 34 -7.80 -2.14 -3.13
C VAL A 34 -8.43 -0.86 -3.66
N THR A 35 -8.46 0.17 -2.80
CA THR A 35 -9.11 1.46 -3.08
C THR A 35 -8.16 2.48 -3.71
N GLY A 36 -6.85 2.21 -3.70
CA GLY A 36 -5.85 3.07 -4.30
C GLY A 36 -4.50 2.39 -4.48
N GLU A 37 -3.74 2.90 -5.45
CA GLU A 37 -2.38 2.48 -5.77
C GLU A 37 -1.51 3.73 -5.95
N ALA A 38 -0.27 3.71 -5.45
CA ALA A 38 0.73 4.75 -5.66
C ALA A 38 2.10 4.13 -5.95
N ALA A 39 2.95 4.84 -6.70
CA ALA A 39 4.31 4.42 -7.05
C ALA A 39 5.40 5.29 -6.40
N ASP A 40 5.01 6.37 -5.73
CA ASP A 40 5.91 7.35 -5.11
C ASP A 40 5.35 7.85 -3.77
N ASP A 41 6.23 8.48 -2.99
CA ASP A 41 5.93 8.90 -1.62
C ASP A 41 4.93 10.06 -1.56
N PHE A 42 5.01 11.03 -2.46
CA PHE A 42 4.16 12.21 -2.47
C PHE A 42 2.69 11.83 -2.71
N HIS A 43 2.42 11.06 -3.75
CA HIS A 43 1.08 10.59 -4.05
C HIS A 43 0.59 9.59 -2.99
N ALA A 44 1.47 8.75 -2.45
CA ALA A 44 1.13 7.80 -1.39
C ALA A 44 0.52 8.49 -0.16
N ILE A 45 1.18 9.52 0.39
CA ILE A 45 0.68 10.19 1.61
C ILE A 45 -0.67 10.86 1.35
N GLN A 46 -0.82 11.56 0.22
CA GLN A 46 -2.08 12.19 -0.14
C GLN A 46 -3.21 11.17 -0.34
N LEU A 47 -2.89 10.03 -0.95
CA LEU A 47 -3.84 8.97 -1.22
C LEU A 47 -4.34 8.32 0.07
N VAL A 48 -3.44 8.00 1.00
CA VAL A 48 -3.79 7.43 2.30
C VAL A 48 -4.60 8.43 3.13
N ASP A 49 -4.20 9.71 3.15
CA ASP A 49 -4.96 10.75 3.86
C ASP A 49 -6.39 10.89 3.33
N ARG A 50 -6.56 10.81 2.00
CA ARG A 50 -7.86 10.95 1.36
C ARG A 50 -8.75 9.71 1.54
N LEU A 51 -8.17 8.52 1.40
CA LEU A 51 -8.93 7.27 1.36
C LEU A 51 -9.12 6.64 2.74
N GLN A 52 -8.27 6.98 3.72
CA GLN A 52 -8.28 6.41 5.07
C GLN A 52 -8.45 4.88 5.07
N PRO A 53 -7.60 4.12 4.36
CA PRO A 53 -7.75 2.68 4.27
C PRO A 53 -7.52 1.99 5.62
N ASP A 54 -7.96 0.74 5.76
CA ASP A 54 -7.67 -0.09 6.94
C ASP A 54 -6.23 -0.60 6.93
N ILE A 55 -5.70 -0.87 5.72
CA ILE A 55 -4.37 -1.43 5.49
C ILE A 55 -3.63 -0.58 4.45
N VAL A 56 -2.38 -0.26 4.73
CA VAL A 56 -1.43 0.24 3.74
C VAL A 56 -0.35 -0.81 3.54
N ILE A 57 -0.16 -1.26 2.31
CA ILE A 57 0.97 -2.10 1.91
C ILE A 57 2.04 -1.20 1.29
N VAL A 58 3.27 -1.29 1.78
CA VAL A 58 4.39 -0.46 1.35
C VAL A 58 5.56 -1.34 0.96
N ASP A 59 6.05 -1.23 -0.28
CA ASP A 59 7.34 -1.81 -0.64
C ASP A 59 8.48 -1.05 0.07
N VAL A 60 9.46 -1.80 0.59
CA VAL A 60 10.61 -1.23 1.29
C VAL A 60 11.48 -0.40 0.32
N MET A 61 11.55 -0.79 -0.96
CA MET A 61 12.52 -0.32 -1.95
C MET A 61 11.84 0.44 -3.10
N LEU A 62 11.35 1.65 -2.85
CA LEU A 62 10.82 2.52 -3.92
C LEU A 62 11.97 3.19 -4.71
N ILE A 63 11.73 3.61 -5.95
CA ILE A 63 12.75 4.30 -6.79
C ILE A 63 13.20 5.63 -6.18
N GLU A 64 12.26 6.48 -5.77
CA GLU A 64 12.54 7.87 -5.36
C GLU A 64 12.74 8.03 -3.84
N SER A 65 12.37 7.03 -3.04
CA SER A 65 12.40 7.12 -1.58
C SER A 65 12.46 5.73 -0.93
N SER A 66 12.70 5.67 0.39
CA SER A 66 12.49 4.42 1.11
C SER A 66 11.03 4.28 1.51
N GLY A 67 10.48 3.07 1.43
CA GLY A 67 9.18 2.76 2.03
C GLY A 67 9.13 3.08 3.53
N ILE A 68 10.27 3.06 4.22
CA ILE A 68 10.39 3.43 5.63
C ILE A 68 10.06 4.92 5.85
N ASP A 69 10.43 5.79 4.90
CA ASP A 69 10.13 7.22 4.97
C ASP A 69 8.63 7.46 4.84
N VAL A 70 7.96 6.71 3.95
CA VAL A 70 6.50 6.72 3.81
C VAL A 70 5.84 6.32 5.12
N VAL A 71 6.26 5.20 5.73
CA VAL A 71 5.72 4.75 7.03
C VAL A 71 5.93 5.81 8.12
N THR A 72 7.12 6.41 8.16
CA THR A 72 7.44 7.47 9.14
C THR A 72 6.52 8.67 8.98
N LYS A 73 6.33 9.16 7.74
CA LYS A 73 5.42 10.27 7.42
C LYS A 73 3.96 9.92 7.80
N LEU A 74 3.48 8.72 7.49
CA LEU A 74 2.13 8.28 7.86
C LEU A 74 1.91 8.26 9.38
N ARG A 75 2.89 7.75 10.15
CA ARG A 75 2.80 7.74 11.62
C ARG A 75 2.88 9.15 12.22
N GLN A 76 3.70 10.04 11.66
CA GLN A 76 3.72 11.45 12.05
C GLN A 76 2.38 12.15 11.80
N LYS A 77 1.63 11.73 10.78
CA LYS A 77 0.27 12.22 10.50
C LYS A 77 -0.82 11.46 11.26
N HIS A 78 -0.44 10.66 12.26
CA HIS A 78 -1.36 9.90 13.11
C HIS A 78 -2.24 8.91 12.35
N TYR A 79 -1.79 8.39 11.20
CA TYR A 79 -2.47 7.28 10.55
C TYR A 79 -2.54 6.09 11.51
N ALA A 80 -3.76 5.66 11.84
CA ALA A 80 -4.04 4.62 12.84
C ALA A 80 -4.19 3.21 12.23
N GLY A 81 -4.33 3.12 10.91
CA GLY A 81 -4.50 1.85 10.23
C GLY A 81 -3.25 0.97 10.24
N SER A 82 -3.43 -0.28 9.82
CA SER A 82 -2.36 -1.26 9.73
C SER A 82 -1.42 -0.88 8.60
N ILE A 83 -0.12 -1.10 8.81
CA ILE A 83 0.91 -0.93 7.79
C ILE A 83 1.64 -2.26 7.67
N VAL A 84 1.70 -2.80 6.45
CA VAL A 84 2.44 -4.01 6.11
C VAL A 84 3.58 -3.59 5.17
N MET A 85 4.82 -3.83 5.61
CA MET A 85 5.98 -3.64 4.74
C MET A 85 6.29 -4.93 4.00
N VAL A 86 6.56 -4.82 2.71
CA VAL A 86 6.94 -5.93 1.84
C VAL A 86 8.31 -5.61 1.25
N SER A 87 9.15 -6.63 1.07
CA SER A 87 10.40 -6.51 0.32
C SER A 87 10.57 -7.72 -0.55
N GLY A 88 11.09 -7.53 -1.76
CA GLY A 88 11.47 -8.61 -2.66
C GLY A 88 12.60 -8.19 -3.58
N GLU A 89 13.29 -9.17 -4.15
CA GLU A 89 14.24 -8.91 -5.22
C GLU A 89 13.47 -8.56 -6.50
N LYS A 90 13.85 -7.44 -7.12
CA LYS A 90 13.32 -7.03 -8.42
C LYS A 90 13.99 -7.91 -9.48
N PRO A 91 13.24 -8.66 -10.31
CA PRO A 91 13.85 -9.49 -11.34
C PRO A 91 14.69 -8.62 -12.27
N ASN A 92 15.95 -8.99 -12.47
CA ASN A 92 16.84 -8.25 -13.34
C ASN A 92 16.64 -8.77 -14.77
N PHE A 93 15.73 -8.15 -15.53
CA PHE A 93 15.39 -8.58 -16.90
C PHE A 93 16.47 -8.30 -17.95
N LEU A 94 17.66 -7.85 -17.52
CA LEU A 94 18.79 -7.46 -18.39
C LEU A 94 20.02 -8.38 -18.27
N SER A 95 19.89 -9.56 -17.63
CA SER A 95 20.94 -10.60 -17.63
C SER A 95 20.70 -11.67 -18.67
#